data_AF-A0A377Q2C7-F1
#
_entry.id   AF-A0A377Q2C7-F1
#
_cell.length_a   1.000
_cell.length_b   1.000
_cell.length_c   1.000
_cell.angle_alpha   90.00
_cell.angle_beta   90.00
_cell.angle_gamma   90.00
#
_symmetry.space_group_name_H-M   'P 1'
#
loop_
_entity.id
_entity.type
_entity.pdbx_description
1 polymer ?
#
loop_
_entity_poly.entity_id
_entity_poly.type
_entity_poly.pdbx_seq_one_letter_code
_entity_poly.pdbx_strand_id
1 'polypeptide(L)'
;MAYLSKEVKVEAGELLEKLFAFNKEKVELELLKKEREENLKREIAEICNIRDKEGQALSSKIKMPLVVNLINELYLEKPNKKEEEYELMETYKTAFSSINQDVINAYLAINDSLSENAMNVKEAIKDTTLLSKEILDAILMVSKEQYKELVEIQNEALGIEAKVPKDDSQTLDIVKELKALIATLQQEAKEDEE
;
A
#
# COMPACT_ATOMS: atom_id res chain seq x y z
N MET A 1 0.11 -33.35 -23.93
CA MET A 1 -1.25 -33.27 -23.36
C MET A 1 -1.95 -32.09 -24.02
N ALA A 2 -3.03 -32.36 -24.75
CA ALA A 2 -3.78 -31.36 -25.50
C ALA A 2 -4.69 -30.60 -24.52
N TYR A 3 -4.24 -29.45 -24.04
CA TYR A 3 -4.86 -28.82 -22.86
C TYR A 3 -6.00 -27.85 -23.14
N LEU A 4 -6.36 -27.57 -24.39
CA LEU A 4 -7.50 -26.69 -24.69
C LEU A 4 -8.29 -27.29 -25.87
N SER A 5 -9.41 -27.95 -25.55
CA SER A 5 -10.36 -28.40 -26.57
C SER A 5 -10.95 -27.19 -27.31
N LYS A 6 -11.56 -27.44 -28.47
CA LYS A 6 -12.24 -26.38 -29.23
C LYS A 6 -13.32 -25.69 -28.39
N GLU A 7 -14.04 -26.43 -27.54
CA GLU A 7 -15.03 -25.83 -26.63
C GLU A 7 -14.37 -24.89 -25.63
N VAL A 8 -13.24 -25.26 -25.04
CA VAL A 8 -12.54 -24.40 -24.06
C VAL A 8 -12.05 -23.09 -24.69
N LYS A 9 -11.62 -23.12 -25.96
CA LYS A 9 -11.21 -21.90 -26.68
C LYS A 9 -12.39 -20.96 -26.94
N VAL A 10 -13.55 -21.49 -27.29
CA VAL A 10 -14.77 -20.69 -27.51
C VAL A 10 -15.23 -20.06 -26.19
N GLU A 11 -15.32 -20.86 -25.12
CA GLU A 11 -15.72 -20.37 -23.80
C GLU A 11 -14.75 -19.30 -23.26
N ALA A 12 -13.44 -19.48 -23.45
CA ALA A 12 -12.44 -18.49 -23.09
C ALA A 12 -12.58 -17.17 -23.89
N GLY A 13 -12.89 -17.25 -25.18
CA GLY A 13 -13.15 -16.08 -26.03
C GLY A 13 -14.38 -15.30 -25.58
N GLU A 14 -15.48 -15.99 -25.31
CA GLU A 14 -16.71 -15.37 -24.80
C GLU A 14 -16.50 -14.71 -23.43
N LEU A 15 -15.76 -15.37 -22.54
CA LEU A 15 -15.40 -14.78 -21.24
C LEU A 15 -14.53 -13.54 -21.42
N LEU A 16 -13.54 -13.60 -22.31
CA LEU A 16 -12.65 -12.47 -22.57
C LEU A 16 -13.43 -11.26 -23.10
N GLU A 17 -14.36 -11.46 -24.03
CA GLU A 17 -15.22 -10.39 -24.56
C GLU A 17 -16.09 -9.77 -23.45
N LYS A 18 -16.72 -10.59 -22.61
CA LYS A 18 -17.49 -10.12 -21.44
C LYS A 18 -16.62 -9.32 -20.47
N LEU A 19 -15.44 -9.81 -20.15
CA LEU A 19 -14.50 -9.10 -19.28
C LEU A 19 -14.03 -7.78 -19.90
N PHE A 20 -13.83 -7.74 -21.22
CA PHE A 20 -13.47 -6.52 -21.93
C PHE A 20 -14.59 -5.47 -21.83
N ALA A 21 -15.85 -5.90 -22.03
CA ALA A 21 -17.02 -5.05 -21.86
C ALA A 21 -17.13 -4.51 -20.42
N PHE A 22 -16.98 -5.38 -19.40
CA PHE A 22 -16.99 -4.97 -18.00
C PHE A 22 -15.86 -4.00 -17.65
N ASN A 23 -14.66 -4.21 -18.20
CA ASN A 23 -13.54 -3.31 -17.98
C ASN A 23 -13.77 -1.95 -18.64
N LYS A 24 -14.38 -1.91 -19.82
CA LYS A 24 -14.76 -0.66 -20.48
C LYS A 24 -15.80 0.11 -19.64
N GLU A 25 -16.86 -0.55 -19.21
CA GLU A 25 -17.88 0.03 -18.33
C GLU A 25 -17.26 0.54 -17.02
N LYS A 26 -16.36 -0.25 -16.42
CA LYS A 26 -15.64 0.14 -15.21
C LYS A 26 -14.84 1.42 -15.42
N VAL A 27 -14.13 1.57 -16.54
CA VAL A 27 -13.38 2.80 -16.85
C VAL A 27 -14.32 4.00 -16.94
N GLU A 28 -15.48 3.86 -17.60
CA GLU A 28 -16.48 4.92 -17.71
C GLU A 28 -17.02 5.32 -16.32
N LEU A 29 -17.35 4.34 -15.47
CA LEU A 29 -17.80 4.57 -14.10
C LEU A 29 -16.72 5.22 -13.22
N GLU A 30 -15.44 4.83 -13.37
CA GLU A 30 -14.33 5.43 -12.63
C GLU A 30 -14.08 6.89 -13.02
N LEU A 31 -14.23 7.23 -14.31
CA LEU A 31 -14.15 8.61 -14.78
C LEU A 31 -15.30 9.46 -14.22
N LEU A 32 -16.53 8.94 -14.31
CA LEU A 32 -17.69 9.62 -13.75
C LEU A 32 -17.55 9.82 -12.23
N LYS A 33 -17.07 8.81 -11.52
CA LYS A 33 -16.79 8.89 -10.08
C LYS A 33 -15.79 10.00 -9.77
N LYS A 34 -14.68 10.09 -10.51
CA LYS A 34 -13.68 11.16 -10.33
C LYS A 34 -14.29 12.55 -10.51
N GLU A 35 -15.11 12.74 -11.53
CA GLU A 35 -15.81 14.01 -11.76
C GLU A 35 -16.72 14.38 -10.58
N ARG A 36 -17.52 13.41 -10.10
CA ARG A 36 -18.42 13.63 -8.96
C ARG A 36 -17.68 13.90 -7.66
N GLU A 37 -16.56 13.23 -7.42
CA GLU A 37 -15.70 13.50 -6.27
C GLU A 37 -15.12 14.93 -6.32
N GLU A 38 -14.68 15.40 -7.48
CA GLU A 38 -14.18 16.78 -7.61
C GLU A 38 -15.27 17.83 -7.37
N ASN A 39 -16.50 17.60 -7.86
CA ASN A 39 -17.63 18.48 -7.59
C ASN A 39 -17.95 18.50 -6.08
N LEU A 40 -18.02 17.33 -5.44
CA LEU A 40 -18.26 17.24 -4.00
C LEU A 40 -17.17 17.95 -3.18
N LYS A 41 -15.89 17.79 -3.55
CA LYS A 41 -14.80 18.53 -2.90
C LYS A 41 -14.97 20.04 -3.03
N ARG A 42 -15.41 20.53 -4.19
CA ARG A 42 -15.63 21.96 -4.42
C ARG A 42 -16.74 22.47 -3.52
N GLU A 43 -17.87 21.78 -3.46
CA GLU A 43 -18.99 22.14 -2.57
C GLU A 43 -18.57 22.16 -1.09
N ILE A 44 -17.86 21.13 -0.63
CA ILE A 44 -17.34 21.08 0.75
C ILE A 44 -16.37 22.25 1.01
N ALA A 45 -15.45 22.53 0.08
CA ALA A 45 -14.51 23.63 0.22
C ALA A 45 -15.22 25.00 0.27
N GLU A 46 -16.27 25.19 -0.52
CA GLU A 46 -17.11 26.39 -0.49
C GLU A 46 -17.83 26.54 0.86
N ILE A 47 -18.48 25.48 1.36
CA ILE A 47 -19.21 25.47 2.63
C ILE A 47 -18.28 25.69 3.81
N CYS A 48 -17.12 25.02 3.83
CA CYS A 48 -16.12 25.17 4.90
C CYS A 48 -15.26 26.43 4.75
N ASN A 49 -15.53 27.28 3.74
CA ASN A 49 -14.76 28.49 3.44
C ASN A 49 -13.25 28.24 3.27
N ILE A 50 -12.88 27.10 2.68
CA ILE A 50 -11.50 26.74 2.37
C ILE A 50 -11.16 27.32 1.00
N ARG A 51 -10.58 28.52 1.02
CA ARG A 51 -10.29 29.33 -0.18
C ARG A 51 -8.82 29.62 -0.35
N ASP A 52 -8.41 29.91 -1.58
CA ASP A 52 -7.10 30.47 -1.87
C ASP A 52 -7.05 31.98 -1.62
N LYS A 53 -5.91 32.58 -1.95
CA LYS A 53 -5.67 34.03 -1.81
C LYS A 53 -6.57 34.87 -2.74
N GLU A 54 -7.11 34.26 -3.79
CA GLU A 54 -7.98 34.90 -4.79
C GLU A 54 -9.46 34.71 -4.46
N GLY A 55 -9.77 33.98 -3.38
CA GLY A 55 -11.14 33.71 -2.92
C GLY A 55 -11.80 32.51 -3.61
N GLN A 56 -11.09 31.73 -4.41
CA GLN A 56 -11.63 30.53 -5.06
C GLN A 56 -11.57 29.32 -4.13
N ALA A 57 -12.56 28.44 -4.23
CA ALA A 57 -12.64 27.25 -3.40
C ALA A 57 -11.53 26.25 -3.73
N LEU A 58 -10.78 25.81 -2.72
CA LEU A 58 -9.64 24.91 -2.86
C LEU A 58 -10.06 23.45 -2.66
N SER A 59 -10.68 22.85 -3.68
CA SER A 59 -11.06 21.41 -3.66
C SER A 59 -9.88 20.48 -3.35
N SER A 60 -8.66 20.86 -3.75
CA SER A 60 -7.42 20.11 -3.50
C SER A 60 -7.05 19.96 -2.02
N LYS A 61 -7.61 20.80 -1.13
CA LYS A 61 -7.42 20.70 0.32
C LYS A 61 -8.40 19.73 0.98
N ILE A 62 -9.46 19.32 0.29
CA ILE A 62 -10.42 18.35 0.79
C ILE A 62 -9.88 16.92 0.63
N LYS A 63 -9.89 16.17 1.73
CA LYS A 63 -9.39 14.79 1.78
C LYS A 63 -10.54 13.81 1.56
N MET A 64 -10.66 13.25 0.35
CA MET A 64 -11.70 12.26 0.05
C MET A 64 -11.78 11.09 1.02
N PRO A 65 -10.68 10.53 1.55
CA PRO A 65 -10.80 9.46 2.53
C PRO A 65 -11.59 9.85 3.79
N LEU A 66 -11.57 11.12 4.21
CA LEU A 66 -12.40 11.60 5.31
C LEU A 66 -13.85 11.80 4.87
N VAL A 67 -14.07 12.37 3.69
CA VAL A 67 -15.41 12.56 3.12
C VAL A 67 -16.12 11.22 2.92
N VAL A 68 -15.42 10.20 2.41
CA VAL A 68 -15.97 8.86 2.23
C VAL A 68 -16.34 8.22 3.56
N ASN A 69 -15.53 8.40 4.61
CA ASN A 69 -15.90 7.94 5.95
C ASN A 69 -17.19 8.60 6.44
N LEU A 70 -17.32 9.92 6.27
CA LEU A 70 -18.54 10.64 6.62
C LEU A 70 -19.74 10.20 5.78
N ILE A 71 -19.57 9.93 4.49
CA ILE A 71 -20.65 9.40 3.65
C ILE A 71 -21.09 8.02 4.16
N ASN A 72 -20.13 7.15 4.44
CA ASN A 72 -20.39 5.81 4.96
C ASN A 72 -21.14 5.87 6.30
N GLU A 73 -20.77 6.79 7.19
CA GLU A 73 -21.40 7.00 8.49
C GLU A 73 -22.81 7.59 8.35
N LEU A 74 -22.92 8.74 7.71
CA LEU A 74 -24.15 9.55 7.68
C LEU A 74 -25.23 8.97 6.76
N TYR A 75 -24.84 8.22 5.73
CA TYR A 75 -25.78 7.74 4.70
C TYR A 75 -25.82 6.23 4.54
N LEU A 76 -24.79 5.50 4.98
CA LEU A 76 -24.74 4.03 4.88
C LEU A 76 -24.72 3.34 6.25
N GLU A 77 -24.87 4.08 7.34
CA GLU A 77 -24.90 3.58 8.72
C GLU A 77 -23.71 2.67 9.07
N LYS A 78 -22.53 2.98 8.50
CA LYS A 78 -21.29 2.26 8.78
C LYS A 78 -20.47 2.99 9.86
N PRO A 79 -19.79 2.26 10.74
CA PRO A 79 -18.95 2.88 11.77
C PRO A 79 -17.80 3.71 11.16
N ASN A 80 -17.58 4.89 11.72
CA ASN A 80 -16.46 5.76 11.37
C ASN A 80 -15.23 5.42 12.20
N LYS A 81 -14.45 4.45 11.73
CA LYS A 81 -13.23 3.99 12.42
C LYS A 81 -12.23 5.11 12.75
N LYS A 82 -12.23 6.20 11.99
CA LYS A 82 -11.32 7.33 12.28
C LYS A 82 -11.78 8.16 13.47
N GLU A 83 -13.08 8.28 13.67
CA GLU A 83 -13.64 8.90 14.86
C GLU A 83 -13.39 8.02 16.08
N GLU A 84 -13.64 6.71 15.97
CA GLU A 84 -13.34 5.74 17.02
C GLU A 84 -11.86 5.78 17.44
N GLU A 85 -10.93 5.80 16.47
CA GLU A 85 -9.48 5.94 16.73
C GLU A 85 -9.14 7.27 17.41
N TYR A 86 -9.80 8.36 17.03
CA TYR A 86 -9.58 9.68 17.63
C TYR A 86 -10.12 9.75 19.07
N GLU A 87 -11.31 9.23 19.31
CA GLU A 87 -11.89 9.12 20.67
C GLU A 87 -11.01 8.27 21.58
N LEU A 88 -10.50 7.15 21.07
CA LEU A 88 -9.56 6.31 21.78
C LEU A 88 -8.23 7.05 22.05
N MET A 89 -7.74 7.84 21.10
CA MET A 89 -6.56 8.66 21.27
C MET A 89 -6.74 9.72 22.36
N GLU A 90 -7.87 10.42 22.41
CA GLU A 90 -8.16 11.39 23.47
C GLU A 90 -8.29 10.71 24.85
N THR A 91 -8.83 9.48 24.87
CA THR A 91 -8.83 8.64 26.08
C THR A 91 -7.40 8.34 26.55
N TYR A 92 -6.52 7.92 25.63
CA TYR A 92 -5.11 7.67 25.96
C TYR A 92 -4.39 8.94 26.40
N LYS A 93 -4.58 10.06 25.70
CA LYS A 93 -4.00 11.36 26.04
C LYS A 93 -4.38 11.82 27.45
N THR A 94 -5.61 11.54 27.87
CA THR A 94 -6.04 11.76 29.25
C THR A 94 -5.25 10.87 30.22
N ALA A 95 -5.10 9.58 29.92
CA ALA A 95 -4.32 8.65 30.73
C ALA A 95 -2.83 9.03 30.83
N PHE A 96 -2.24 9.64 29.79
CA PHE A 96 -0.85 10.10 29.79
C PHE A 96 -0.53 11.09 30.93
N SER A 97 -1.53 11.84 31.42
CA SER A 97 -1.36 12.72 32.60
C SER A 97 -1.03 11.96 33.90
N SER A 98 -1.34 10.66 33.95
CA SER A 98 -1.20 9.79 35.12
C SER A 98 -0.16 8.68 34.92
N ILE A 99 0.45 8.58 33.74
CA ILE A 99 1.52 7.60 33.47
C ILE A 99 2.79 8.00 34.21
N ASN A 100 3.54 7.02 34.71
CA ASN A 100 4.85 7.26 35.31
C ASN A 100 5.81 7.83 34.25
N GLN A 101 6.32 9.03 34.51
CA GLN A 101 7.26 9.73 33.63
C GLN A 101 8.52 8.92 33.32
N ASP A 102 8.99 8.07 34.25
CA ASP A 102 10.16 7.22 34.03
C ASP A 102 9.94 6.20 32.91
N VAL A 103 8.72 5.67 32.77
CA VAL A 103 8.35 4.75 31.68
C VAL A 103 8.40 5.48 30.33
N ILE A 104 7.90 6.72 30.30
CA ILE A 104 7.94 7.57 29.09
C ILE A 104 9.38 7.89 28.73
N ASN A 105 10.20 8.31 29.71
CA ASN A 105 11.60 8.65 29.51
C ASN A 105 12.42 7.43 29.03
N ALA A 106 12.17 6.24 29.59
CA ALA A 106 12.81 5.01 29.15
C ALA A 106 12.47 4.69 27.68
N TYR A 107 11.21 4.83 27.29
CA TYR A 107 10.78 4.64 25.91
C TYR A 107 11.46 5.65 24.96
N LEU A 108 11.50 6.93 25.33
CA LEU A 108 12.17 7.97 24.55
C LEU A 108 13.68 7.70 24.41
N ALA A 109 14.35 7.31 25.48
CA ALA A 109 15.79 7.00 25.46
C ALA A 109 16.13 5.84 24.51
N ILE A 110 15.27 4.82 24.43
CA ILE A 110 15.43 3.73 23.44
C ILE A 110 15.23 4.26 22.01
N ASN A 111 14.26 5.12 21.76
CA ASN A 111 14.08 5.73 20.44
C ASN A 111 15.28 6.58 20.02
N ASP A 112 15.84 7.35 20.95
CA ASP A 112 17.05 8.14 20.69
C ASP A 112 18.23 7.21 20.35
N SER A 113 18.41 6.12 21.12
CA SER A 113 19.45 5.12 20.88
C SER A 113 19.29 4.42 19.52
N LEU A 114 18.05 4.12 19.10
CA LEU A 114 17.75 3.55 17.78
C LEU A 114 18.06 4.54 16.66
N SER A 115 17.75 5.82 16.87
CA SER A 115 18.07 6.89 15.92
C SER A 115 19.57 7.08 15.75
N GLU A 116 20.31 7.09 16.87
CA GLU A 116 21.78 7.14 16.90
C GLU A 116 22.38 5.92 16.19
N ASN A 117 21.89 4.71 16.47
CA ASN A 117 22.35 3.50 15.78
C ASN A 117 22.17 3.60 14.25
N ALA A 118 21.02 4.11 13.79
CA ALA A 118 20.78 4.31 12.36
C ALA A 118 21.72 5.36 11.74
N MET A 119 22.13 6.38 12.51
CA MET A 119 23.17 7.32 12.08
C MET A 119 24.54 6.64 12.01
N ASN A 120 24.92 5.87 13.04
CA ASN A 120 26.20 5.14 13.09
C ASN A 120 26.37 4.20 11.90
N VAL A 121 25.30 3.50 11.48
CA VAL A 121 25.32 2.66 10.26
C VAL A 121 25.63 3.51 9.02
N LYS A 122 25.01 4.69 8.88
CA LYS A 122 25.28 5.59 7.74
C LYS A 122 26.70 6.13 7.76
N GLU A 123 27.23 6.46 8.93
CA GLU A 123 28.61 6.95 9.09
C GLU A 123 29.63 5.84 8.78
N ALA A 124 29.40 4.63 9.29
CA ALA A 124 30.25 3.47 8.98
C ALA A 124 30.36 3.19 7.48
N ILE A 125 29.27 3.39 6.71
CA ILE A 125 29.30 3.27 5.25
C ILE A 125 30.12 4.41 4.62
N LYS A 126 29.94 5.66 5.09
CA LYS A 126 30.67 6.83 4.57
C LYS A 126 32.17 6.76 4.82
N ASP A 127 32.60 6.14 5.91
CA ASP A 127 34.02 5.96 6.25
C ASP A 127 34.74 4.97 5.32
N THR A 128 34.00 4.22 4.51
CA THR A 128 34.59 3.35 3.49
C THR A 128 35.04 4.14 2.27
N THR A 129 36.32 4.03 1.91
CA THR A 129 36.92 4.79 0.79
C THR A 129 37.35 3.90 -0.38
N LEU A 130 37.43 2.59 -0.18
CA LEU A 130 37.99 1.64 -1.13
C LEU A 130 36.96 0.66 -1.72
N LEU A 131 35.75 0.62 -1.16
CA LEU A 131 34.72 -0.33 -1.58
C LEU A 131 33.92 0.25 -2.76
N SER A 132 33.71 -0.57 -3.80
CA SER A 132 32.80 -0.19 -4.88
C SER A 132 31.35 -0.19 -4.39
N LYS A 133 30.49 0.49 -5.14
CA LYS A 133 29.06 0.54 -4.85
C LYS A 133 28.44 -0.87 -4.84
N GLU A 134 28.79 -1.74 -5.78
CA GLU A 134 28.23 -3.10 -5.81
C GLU A 134 28.62 -3.91 -4.56
N ILE A 135 29.85 -3.73 -4.05
CA ILE A 135 30.32 -4.41 -2.84
C ILE A 135 29.58 -3.87 -1.61
N LEU A 136 29.39 -2.55 -1.50
CA LEU A 136 28.61 -1.94 -0.42
C LEU A 136 27.16 -2.41 -0.42
N ASP A 137 26.52 -2.47 -1.60
CA ASP A 137 25.14 -2.94 -1.74
C ASP A 137 25.00 -4.42 -1.33
N ALA A 138 25.98 -5.27 -1.69
CA ALA A 138 26.02 -6.67 -1.26
C ALA A 138 26.20 -6.81 0.26
N ILE A 139 27.09 -6.02 0.88
CA ILE A 139 27.28 -5.99 2.34
C ILE A 139 25.99 -5.56 3.05
N LEU A 140 25.30 -4.54 2.53
CA LEU A 140 24.02 -4.10 3.08
C LEU A 140 22.91 -5.14 2.96
N MET A 141 22.90 -5.93 1.89
CA MET A 141 21.95 -7.03 1.71
C MET A 141 22.18 -8.11 2.77
N VAL A 142 23.43 -8.57 2.92
CA VAL A 142 23.80 -9.57 3.94
C VAL A 142 23.50 -9.06 5.36
N SER A 143 23.83 -7.79 5.66
CA SER A 143 23.55 -7.18 6.96
C SER A 143 22.03 -7.14 7.27
N LYS A 144 21.19 -6.87 6.27
CA LYS A 144 19.72 -6.91 6.43
C LYS A 144 19.19 -8.31 6.65
N GLU A 145 19.76 -9.32 5.99
CA GLU A 145 19.40 -10.72 6.20
C GLU A 145 19.76 -11.17 7.63
N GLN A 146 20.98 -10.90 8.08
CA GLN A 146 21.39 -11.17 9.47
C GLN A 146 20.51 -10.45 10.50
N TYR A 147 20.13 -9.20 10.23
CA TYR A 147 19.21 -8.48 11.11
C TYR A 147 17.85 -9.18 11.21
N LYS A 148 17.30 -9.69 10.10
CA LYS A 148 16.02 -10.43 10.12
C LYS A 148 16.14 -11.72 10.93
N GLU A 149 17.20 -12.50 10.72
CA GLU A 149 17.45 -13.74 11.48
C GLU A 149 17.57 -13.45 12.98
N LEU A 150 18.29 -12.38 13.36
CA LEU A 150 18.41 -11.96 14.76
C LEU A 150 17.06 -11.54 15.35
N VAL A 151 16.23 -10.83 14.57
CA VAL A 151 14.88 -10.44 15.00
C VAL A 151 14.00 -11.66 15.19
N GLU A 152 14.06 -12.65 14.30
CA GLU A 152 13.30 -13.90 14.42
C GLU A 152 13.70 -14.67 15.69
N ILE A 153 15.00 -14.88 15.91
CA ILE A 153 15.51 -15.56 17.12
C ILE A 153 15.08 -14.82 18.40
N GLN A 154 15.17 -13.49 18.41
CA GLN A 154 14.81 -12.70 19.59
C GLN A 154 13.29 -12.64 19.80
N ASN A 155 12.49 -12.60 18.74
CA ASN A 155 11.03 -12.69 18.84
C ASN A 155 10.60 -14.06 19.38
N GLU A 156 11.19 -15.15 18.89
CA GLU A 156 10.96 -16.50 19.43
C GLU A 156 11.32 -16.58 20.92
N ALA A 157 12.48 -16.03 21.31
CA ALA A 157 12.91 -15.97 22.71
C ALA A 157 11.96 -15.15 23.61
N LEU A 158 11.27 -14.16 23.06
CA LEU A 158 10.28 -13.33 23.74
C LEU A 158 8.85 -13.89 23.65
N GLY A 159 8.65 -15.03 22.96
CA GLY A 159 7.32 -15.62 22.74
C GLY A 159 6.42 -14.83 21.78
N ILE A 160 7.01 -14.00 20.92
CA ILE A 160 6.31 -13.23 19.89
C ILE A 160 6.20 -14.09 18.63
N GLU A 161 4.98 -14.50 18.27
CA GLU A 161 4.75 -15.33 17.07
C GLU A 161 5.26 -14.63 15.80
N ALA A 162 6.17 -15.31 15.07
CA ALA A 162 6.63 -14.86 13.77
C ALA A 162 5.44 -14.85 12.79
N LYS A 163 5.21 -13.72 12.12
CA LYS A 163 4.24 -13.65 11.02
C LYS A 163 4.78 -14.50 9.87
N VAL A 164 4.12 -15.61 9.58
CA VAL A 164 4.42 -16.47 8.43
C VAL A 164 4.43 -15.59 7.16
N PRO A 165 5.54 -15.54 6.39
CA PRO A 165 5.56 -14.86 5.12
C PRO A 165 4.47 -15.43 4.21
N LYS A 166 3.68 -14.56 3.55
CA LYS A 166 2.73 -15.02 2.52
C LYS A 166 3.51 -15.73 1.42
N ASP A 167 3.23 -17.01 1.22
CA ASP A 167 3.77 -17.79 0.11
C ASP A 167 3.06 -17.38 -1.19
N ASP A 168 3.70 -16.48 -1.95
CA ASP A 168 3.20 -15.97 -3.24
C ASP A 168 3.69 -16.82 -4.45
N SER A 169 4.31 -17.98 -4.21
CA SER A 169 4.90 -18.84 -5.25
C SER A 169 3.90 -19.31 -6.31
N GLN A 170 2.72 -19.79 -5.88
CA GLN A 170 1.67 -20.25 -6.79
C GLN A 170 1.10 -19.13 -7.68
N THR A 171 1.03 -17.90 -7.16
CA THR A 171 0.54 -16.74 -7.93
C THR A 171 1.55 -16.34 -9.01
N LEU A 172 2.84 -16.43 -8.72
CA LEU A 172 3.91 -16.07 -9.66
C LEU A 172 4.04 -17.06 -10.82
N ASP A 173 3.82 -18.36 -10.59
CA ASP A 173 3.88 -19.38 -11.64
C ASP A 173 2.67 -19.28 -12.59
N ILE A 174 1.46 -19.06 -12.06
CA ILE A 174 0.25 -18.82 -12.86
C ILE A 174 0.42 -17.54 -13.71
N VAL A 175 1.02 -16.48 -13.15
CA VAL A 175 1.29 -15.23 -13.89
C VAL A 175 2.31 -15.44 -15.01
N LYS A 176 3.32 -16.30 -14.83
CA LYS A 176 4.29 -16.63 -15.89
C LYS A 176 3.63 -17.41 -17.03
N GLU A 177 2.80 -18.41 -16.70
CA GLU A 177 2.10 -19.20 -17.71
C GLU A 177 1.10 -18.35 -18.52
N LEU A 178 0.34 -17.48 -17.85
CA LEU A 178 -0.60 -16.57 -18.52
C LEU A 178 0.11 -15.54 -19.41
N LYS A 179 1.26 -15.00 -18.99
CA LYS A 179 2.05 -14.07 -19.81
C LYS A 179 2.64 -14.75 -21.05
N ALA A 180 3.09 -15.99 -20.92
CA ALA A 180 3.56 -16.77 -22.06
C ALA A 180 2.43 -17.03 -23.07
N LEU A 181 1.23 -17.37 -22.59
CA LEU A 181 0.06 -17.62 -23.43
C LEU A 181 -0.37 -16.37 -24.21
N ILE A 182 -0.39 -15.21 -23.55
CA ILE A 182 -0.77 -13.92 -24.17
C ILE A 182 0.26 -13.50 -25.24
N ALA A 183 1.54 -13.72 -24.99
CA ALA A 183 2.60 -13.37 -25.95
C ALA A 183 2.51 -14.18 -27.25
N THR A 184 2.17 -15.48 -27.15
CA THR A 184 2.01 -16.35 -28.33
C THR A 184 0.76 -15.97 -29.15
N LEU A 185 -0.35 -15.66 -28.48
CA LEU A 185 -1.58 -15.21 -29.16
C LEU A 185 -1.42 -13.85 -29.85
N GLN A 186 -0.53 -12.99 -29.36
CA GLN A 186 -0.18 -11.71 -30.00
C GLN A 186 0.81 -11.86 -31.17
N GLN A 187 1.53 -12.98 -31.26
CA GLN A 187 2.38 -13.33 -32.41
C GLN A 187 1.53 -13.91 -33.55
N GLU A 188 0.59 -14.79 -33.24
CA GLU A 188 -0.31 -15.40 -34.23
C GLU A 188 -1.23 -14.34 -34.90
N ALA A 189 -1.66 -13.31 -34.16
CA ALA A 189 -2.42 -12.20 -34.71
C ALA A 189 -1.63 -11.27 -35.66
N LYS A 190 -0.29 -11.39 -35.73
CA LYS A 190 0.57 -10.64 -36.67
C LYS A 190 0.95 -11.43 -37.91
N GLU A 191 0.87 -12.76 -37.87
CA GLU A 191 1.15 -13.63 -39.01
C GLU A 191 -0.08 -13.81 -39.93
N ASP A 192 -1.28 -13.45 -39.47
CA ASP A 192 -2.52 -13.43 -40.27
C ASP A 192 -2.74 -12.10 -41.05
N GLU A 193 -1.82 -11.11 -40.94
CA GLU A 193 -1.87 -9.82 -41.67
C GLU A 193 -0.74 -9.62 -42.72
N GLU A 194 0.14 -10.60 -42.96
CA GLU A 194 1.12 -10.64 -44.09
C GLU A 194 0.69 -11.61 -45.20
#